data_AF-A0A524C2G7-F1
#
_entry.id   AF-A0A524C2G7-F1
#
_cell.length_a   1.000
_cell.length_b   1.000
_cell.length_c   1.000
_cell.angle_alpha   90.00
_cell.angle_beta   90.00
_cell.angle_gamma   90.00
#
_symmetry.space_group_name_H-M   'P 1'
#
loop_
_entity.id
_entity.type
_entity.pdbx_description
1 polymer ?
#
loop_
_entity_poly.entity_id
_entity_poly.type
_entity_poly.pdbx_seq_one_letter_code
_entity_poly.pdbx_strand_id
1 'polypeptide(L)'
;MGASGIVFLFDMEEGQPDDVSSKFSKYFPGVSENLVREELLELVELKEIIDSKRIFWGGIKKDFNTVVENPDMIAELAWKVFKKHTEQEASEDVRVIIYDGSEAPWEFTLLACVLYEKRMI
;
A
#
# COMPACT_ATOMS: atom_id res chain seq x y z
N MET A 1 -13.42 8.53 -7.27
CA MET A 1 -13.62 7.08 -7.12
C MET A 1 -13.28 6.78 -5.68
N GLY A 2 -14.11 6.04 -4.94
CA GLY A 2 -13.87 5.80 -3.51
C GLY A 2 -12.59 4.97 -3.31
N ALA A 3 -11.67 5.38 -2.45
CA ALA A 3 -10.55 4.51 -2.08
C ALA A 3 -11.06 3.29 -1.26
N SER A 4 -10.78 2.08 -1.73
CA SER A 4 -11.22 0.82 -1.11
C SER A 4 -10.28 0.31 -0.03
N GLY A 5 -9.00 0.67 -0.09
CA GLY A 5 -8.00 0.21 0.88
C GLY A 5 -6.58 0.62 0.54
N ILE A 6 -5.69 0.34 1.48
CA ILE A 6 -4.24 0.60 1.35
C ILE A 6 -3.51 -0.73 1.45
N VAL A 7 -2.58 -0.95 0.53
CA VAL A 7 -1.63 -2.07 0.59
C VAL A 7 -0.21 -1.52 0.68
N PHE A 8 0.50 -1.94 1.70
CA PHE A 8 1.93 -1.69 1.85
C PHE A 8 2.71 -2.87 1.31
N LEU A 9 3.51 -2.65 0.26
CA LEU A 9 4.45 -3.64 -0.25
C LEU A 9 5.87 -3.31 0.18
N PHE A 10 6.67 -4.34 0.45
CA PHE A 10 8.05 -4.24 0.92
C PHE A 10 8.84 -5.47 0.48
N ASP A 11 10.17 -5.43 0.56
CA ASP A 11 11.02 -6.59 0.28
C ASP A 11 10.91 -7.62 1.43
N MET A 12 10.64 -8.89 1.11
CA MET A 12 10.55 -9.95 2.11
C MET A 12 11.90 -10.23 2.81
N GLU A 13 13.01 -9.73 2.29
CA GLU A 13 14.31 -9.73 3.01
C GLU A 13 14.27 -8.92 4.31
N GLU A 14 13.36 -7.93 4.45
CA GLU A 14 13.20 -7.11 5.65
C GLU A 14 12.51 -7.84 6.83
N GLY A 15 11.85 -8.97 6.54
CA GLY A 15 11.20 -9.81 7.53
C GLY A 15 9.78 -10.25 7.16
N GLN A 16 9.06 -10.79 8.15
CA GLN A 16 7.66 -11.15 7.99
C GLN A 16 6.75 -9.91 8.08
N PRO A 17 5.57 -9.90 7.44
CA PRO A 17 4.65 -8.74 7.45
C PRO A 17 4.31 -8.20 8.84
N ASP A 18 4.12 -9.07 9.83
CA ASP A 18 3.79 -8.66 11.20
C ASP A 18 4.96 -7.91 11.87
N ASP A 19 6.20 -8.35 11.64
CA ASP A 19 7.40 -7.72 12.19
C ASP A 19 7.65 -6.36 11.53
N VAL A 20 7.55 -6.30 10.20
CA VAL A 20 7.77 -5.07 9.42
C VAL A 20 6.70 -4.03 9.73
N SER A 21 5.43 -4.43 9.76
CA SER A 21 4.32 -3.53 10.10
C SER A 21 4.44 -2.98 11.53
N SER A 22 4.90 -3.79 12.48
CA SER A 22 5.17 -3.36 13.86
C SER A 22 6.27 -2.30 13.92
N LYS A 23 7.42 -2.52 13.27
CA LYS A 23 8.52 -1.55 13.16
C LYS A 23 8.07 -0.24 12.51
N PHE A 24 7.25 -0.35 11.47
CA PHE A 24 6.75 0.78 10.70
C PHE A 24 5.65 1.58 11.42
N SER A 25 4.88 0.95 12.31
CA SER A 25 3.64 1.50 12.89
C SER A 25 3.73 2.95 13.40
N LYS A 26 4.86 3.33 14.02
CA LYS A 26 5.10 4.70 14.52
C LYS A 26 5.18 5.77 13.41
N TYR A 27 5.45 5.37 12.17
CA TYR A 27 5.55 6.24 10.99
C TYR A 27 4.27 6.29 10.16
N PHE A 28 3.30 5.40 10.44
CA PHE A 28 2.03 5.35 9.71
C PHE A 28 1.29 6.70 9.65
N PRO A 29 1.23 7.54 10.71
CA PRO A 29 0.61 8.86 10.61
C PRO A 29 1.23 9.75 9.53
N GLY A 30 2.57 9.77 9.40
CA GLY A 30 3.25 10.60 8.40
C GLY A 30 3.04 10.09 6.98
N VAL A 31 3.06 8.77 6.78
CA VAL A 31 2.78 8.18 5.47
C VAL A 31 1.33 8.38 5.05
N SER A 32 0.38 8.21 5.98
CA SER A 32 -1.04 8.41 5.69
C SER A 32 -1.41 9.87 5.44
N GLU A 33 -0.79 10.82 6.14
CA GLU A 33 -0.89 12.25 5.82
C GLU A 33 -0.37 12.54 4.40
N ASN A 34 0.77 11.94 4.03
CA ASN A 34 1.33 12.14 2.69
C ASN A 34 0.41 11.59 1.59
N LEU A 35 -0.24 10.44 1.79
CA LEU A 35 -1.21 9.89 0.84
C LEU A 35 -2.39 10.86 0.58
N VAL A 36 -2.84 11.58 1.61
CA VAL A 36 -3.88 12.60 1.48
C VAL A 36 -3.34 13.85 0.78
N ARG A 37 -2.14 14.31 1.18
CA ARG A 37 -1.51 15.52 0.63
C ARG A 37 -1.20 15.40 -0.86
N GLU A 38 -0.77 14.23 -1.30
CA GLU A 38 -0.48 13.93 -2.71
C GLU A 38 -1.75 13.56 -3.51
N GLU A 39 -2.94 13.74 -2.93
CA GLU A 39 -4.25 13.53 -3.59
C GLU A 39 -4.45 12.09 -4.11
N LEU A 40 -3.88 11.09 -3.43
CA LEU A 40 -4.18 9.68 -3.70
C LEU A 40 -5.50 9.24 -3.04
N LEU A 41 -5.90 9.88 -1.94
CA LEU A 41 -7.18 9.63 -1.30
C LEU A 41 -7.59 10.84 -0.46
N GLU A 42 -8.88 10.97 -0.20
CA GLU A 42 -9.40 12.02 0.67
C GLU A 42 -9.31 11.61 2.15
N LEU A 43 -9.24 12.58 3.06
CA LEU A 43 -9.19 12.33 4.50
C LEU A 43 -10.36 11.48 5.01
N VAL A 44 -11.55 11.66 4.43
CA VAL A 44 -12.75 10.88 4.77
C VAL A 44 -12.58 9.40 4.39
N GLU A 45 -11.97 9.13 3.24
CA GLU A 45 -11.68 7.77 2.77
C GLU A 45 -10.59 7.12 3.63
N LEU A 46 -9.55 7.88 4.00
CA LEU A 46 -8.51 7.39 4.92
C LEU A 46 -9.12 6.91 6.24
N LYS A 47 -10.01 7.74 6.81
CA LYS A 47 -10.70 7.43 8.06
C LYS A 47 -11.51 6.14 7.93
N GLU A 48 -12.27 5.99 6.85
CA GLU A 48 -13.07 4.81 6.60
C GLU A 48 -12.21 3.54 6.43
N ILE A 49 -11.09 3.64 5.72
CA ILE A 49 -10.13 2.55 5.52
C ILE A 49 -9.54 2.10 6.86
N ILE A 50 -9.15 3.04 7.73
CA ILE A 50 -8.63 2.75 9.07
C ILE A 50 -9.71 2.11 9.94
N ASP A 51 -10.89 2.72 10.03
CA ASP A 51 -12.00 2.25 10.87
C ASP A 51 -12.48 0.85 10.44
N SER A 52 -12.41 0.56 9.13
CA SER A 52 -12.76 -0.75 8.55
C SER A 52 -11.59 -1.74 8.49
N LYS A 53 -10.40 -1.37 8.99
CA LYS A 53 -9.17 -2.19 8.98
C LYS A 53 -8.79 -2.70 7.58
N ARG A 54 -8.99 -1.89 6.54
CA ARG A 54 -8.66 -2.22 5.13
C ARG A 54 -7.23 -1.80 4.76
N ILE A 55 -6.29 -2.07 5.67
CA ILE A 55 -4.85 -1.84 5.49
C ILE A 55 -4.16 -3.19 5.53
N PHE A 56 -3.48 -3.54 4.45
CA PHE A 56 -2.85 -4.85 4.30
C PHE A 56 -1.37 -4.73 3.95
N TRP A 57 -0.62 -5.80 4.21
CA TRP A 57 0.82 -5.86 4.02
C TRP A 57 1.19 -7.02 3.11
N GLY A 58 2.10 -6.80 2.17
CA GLY A 58 2.57 -7.82 1.23
C GLY A 58 4.08 -7.79 1.04
N GLY A 59 4.76 -8.89 1.37
CA GLY A 59 6.18 -9.05 1.08
C GLY A 59 6.42 -9.52 -0.36
N ILE A 60 7.36 -8.86 -1.06
CA ILE A 60 7.82 -9.22 -2.40
C ILE A 60 9.07 -10.10 -2.23
N LYS A 61 9.00 -11.35 -2.70
CA LYS A 61 10.03 -12.36 -2.43
C LYS A 61 11.19 -12.38 -3.43
N LYS A 62 10.97 -11.90 -4.65
CA LYS A 62 11.94 -11.94 -5.75
C LYS A 62 11.79 -10.71 -6.61
N ASP A 63 12.89 -10.33 -7.26
CA ASP A 63 12.95 -9.28 -8.26
C ASP A 63 12.40 -7.93 -7.75
N PHE A 64 12.62 -7.64 -6.46
CA PHE A 64 12.08 -6.44 -5.80
C PHE A 64 12.47 -5.15 -6.54
N ASN A 65 13.74 -5.01 -6.92
CA ASN A 65 14.20 -3.85 -7.69
C ASN A 65 13.47 -3.71 -9.04
N THR A 66 13.20 -4.83 -9.72
CA THR A 66 12.41 -4.83 -10.96
C THR A 66 10.95 -4.44 -10.71
N VAL A 67 10.37 -4.87 -9.59
CA VAL A 67 9.01 -4.46 -9.21
C VAL A 67 8.94 -2.97 -8.91
N VAL A 68 9.90 -2.43 -8.13
CA VAL A 68 9.94 -1.00 -7.78
C VAL A 68 9.99 -0.10 -9.02
N GLU A 69 10.65 -0.55 -10.09
CA GLU A 69 10.76 0.18 -11.35
C GLU A 69 9.54 -0.01 -12.29
N ASN A 70 8.58 -0.89 -11.94
CA ASN A 70 7.46 -1.25 -12.80
C ASN A 70 6.09 -1.04 -12.11
N PRO A 71 5.43 0.11 -12.36
CA PRO A 71 4.11 0.43 -11.79
C PRO A 71 3.03 -0.63 -12.04
N ASP A 72 3.02 -1.29 -13.19
CA ASP A 72 2.02 -2.32 -13.51
C ASP A 72 2.20 -3.56 -12.63
N MET A 73 3.45 -3.96 -12.37
CA MET A 73 3.76 -5.07 -11.45
C MET A 73 3.39 -4.72 -10.01
N ILE A 74 3.63 -3.47 -9.59
CA ILE A 74 3.22 -2.97 -8.27
C ILE A 74 1.70 -3.07 -8.13
N ALA A 75 0.95 -2.58 -9.11
CA ALA A 75 -0.50 -2.62 -9.13
C ALA A 75 -1.03 -4.05 -9.06
N GLU A 76 -0.48 -4.97 -9.87
CA GLU A 76 -0.86 -6.38 -9.88
C GLU A 76 -0.62 -7.06 -8.51
N LEU A 77 0.51 -6.76 -7.86
CA LEU A 77 0.86 -7.31 -6.56
C LEU A 77 -0.01 -6.74 -5.44
N ALA A 78 -0.23 -5.43 -5.42
CA ALA A 78 -1.14 -4.78 -4.49
C ALA A 78 -2.54 -5.39 -4.62
N TRP A 79 -2.99 -5.63 -5.84
CA TRP A 79 -4.26 -6.27 -6.14
C TRP A 79 -4.36 -7.69 -5.60
N LYS A 80 -3.33 -8.50 -5.82
CA LYS A 80 -3.25 -9.87 -5.30
C LYS A 80 -3.29 -9.90 -3.78
N VAL A 81 -2.63 -8.95 -3.10
CA VAL A 81 -2.66 -8.87 -1.62
C VAL A 81 -4.06 -8.50 -1.15
N PHE A 82 -4.65 -7.43 -1.69
CA PHE A 82 -5.97 -6.97 -1.30
C PHE A 82 -7.06 -8.05 -1.47
N LYS A 83 -7.05 -8.76 -2.61
CA LYS A 83 -7.99 -9.88 -2.89
C LYS A 83 -7.83 -11.09 -1.98
N LYS A 84 -6.67 -11.30 -1.37
CA LYS A 84 -6.48 -12.39 -0.39
C LYS A 84 -7.20 -12.12 0.93
N HIS A 85 -7.44 -10.85 1.23
CA HIS A 85 -8.02 -10.42 2.51
C HIS A 85 -9.44 -9.88 2.37
N THR A 86 -9.94 -9.67 1.15
CA THR A 86 -11.26 -9.09 0.89
C THR A 86 -11.96 -9.83 -0.25
N GLU A 87 -13.29 -9.87 -0.20
CA GLU A 87 -14.14 -10.33 -1.30
C GLU A 87 -14.50 -9.16 -2.26
N GLN A 88 -13.90 -7.99 -2.07
CA GLN A 88 -14.26 -6.78 -2.81
C GLN A 88 -13.61 -6.77 -4.19
N GLU A 89 -14.38 -6.34 -5.19
CA GLU A 89 -13.82 -5.93 -6.49
C GLU A 89 -13.43 -4.45 -6.44
N ALA A 90 -12.16 -4.18 -6.73
CA ALA A 90 -11.60 -2.86 -6.88
C ALA A 90 -11.15 -2.68 -8.33
N SER A 91 -11.02 -1.43 -8.71
CA SER A 91 -10.55 -0.97 -10.00
C SER A 91 -9.14 -1.49 -10.29
N GLU A 92 -8.81 -1.59 -11.58
CA GLU A 92 -7.42 -1.77 -12.02
C GLU A 92 -6.57 -0.51 -11.78
N ASP A 93 -7.21 0.62 -11.48
CA ASP A 93 -6.55 1.84 -11.06
C ASP A 93 -5.96 1.63 -9.65
N VAL A 94 -4.63 1.63 -9.57
CA VAL A 94 -3.87 1.60 -8.32
C VAL A 94 -2.87 2.74 -8.39
N ARG A 95 -2.87 3.60 -7.37
CA ARG A 95 -1.85 4.66 -7.23
C ARG A 95 -0.85 4.28 -6.17
N VAL A 96 0.42 4.63 -6.38
CA VAL A 96 1.51 4.27 -5.47
C VAL A 96 2.39 5.47 -5.17
N ILE A 97 2.79 5.60 -3.90
CA ILE A 97 3.97 6.37 -3.50
C ILE A 97 5.05 5.39 -3.10
N ILE A 98 6.25 5.56 -3.66
CA ILE A 98 7.44 4.78 -3.32
C ILE A 98 8.29 5.62 -2.38
N TYR A 99 8.57 5.10 -1.21
CA TYR A 99 9.50 5.67 -0.24
C TYR A 99 10.81 4.91 -0.33
N ASP A 100 11.89 5.60 -0.69
CA ASP A 100 13.23 5.02 -0.76
C ASP A 100 13.75 4.70 0.65
N GLY A 101 14.18 3.45 0.87
CA GLY A 101 14.72 3.00 2.15
C GLY A 101 16.00 3.69 2.59
N SER A 102 16.76 4.28 1.66
CA SER A 102 17.98 5.05 1.98
C SER A 102 17.69 6.42 2.60
N GLU A 103 16.48 6.96 2.39
CA GLU A 103 16.05 8.26 2.91
C GLU A 103 14.99 8.13 4.02
N ALA A 104 14.28 7.00 4.05
CA ALA A 104 13.18 6.79 4.97
C ALA A 104 13.65 6.43 6.39
N PRO A 105 13.01 6.97 7.46
CA PRO A 105 13.42 6.72 8.85
C PRO A 105 13.10 5.30 9.35
N TRP A 106 12.45 4.46 8.56
CA TRP A 106 12.24 3.04 8.83
C TRP A 106 13.25 2.13 8.12
N GLU A 107 14.19 2.71 7.36
CA GLU A 107 15.39 2.04 6.81
C GLU A 107 15.11 0.95 5.75
N PHE A 108 13.92 0.93 5.14
CA PHE A 108 13.61 0.03 4.01
C PHE A 108 12.68 0.68 2.99
N THR A 109 12.73 0.21 1.75
CA THR A 109 11.87 0.73 0.68
C THR A 109 10.43 0.26 0.86
N LEU A 110 9.49 1.22 0.94
CA LEU A 110 8.08 0.96 1.16
C LEU A 110 7.27 1.48 -0.03
N LEU A 111 6.39 0.64 -0.57
CA LEU A 111 5.45 1.03 -1.61
C LEU A 111 4.06 1.14 -1.00
N ALA A 112 3.57 2.37 -0.84
CA ALA A 112 2.24 2.66 -0.31
C ALA A 112 1.24 2.72 -1.46
N CYS A 113 0.48 1.66 -1.66
CA CYS A 113 -0.46 1.49 -2.75
C CYS A 113 -1.89 1.80 -2.29
N VAL A 114 -2.60 2.67 -2.99
CA VAL A 114 -4.00 3.00 -2.77
C VAL A 114 -4.83 2.35 -3.86
N LEU A 115 -5.83 1.58 -3.43
CA LEU A 115 -6.75 0.86 -4.29
C LEU A 115 -8.10 1.57 -4.29
N TYR A 116 -8.81 1.58 -5.43
CA TYR A 116 -10.09 2.28 -5.57
C TYR A 116 -11.21 1.34 -5.98
N GLU A 117 -12.44 1.68 -5.64
CA GLU A 117 -13.61 0.86 -5.95
C GLU A 117 -13.81 0.72 -7.46
N LYS A 118 -14.19 -0.48 -7.89
CA LYS A 118 -14.57 -0.72 -9.28
C LYS A 118 -15.91 -0.03 -9.55
N ARG A 119 -15.97 0.85 -10.56
CA ARG A 119 -17.25 1.38 -11.02
C ARG A 119 -18.09 0.24 -11.58
N MET A 120 -19.27 0.00 -10.99
CA MET A 120 -20.36 -0.63 -11.72
C MET A 120 -20.92 0.43 -12.67
N ILE A 121 -20.77 0.19 -13.98
CA ILE A 121 -21.39 0.99 -15.05
C ILE A 121 -22.80 0.46 -15.29
#